data_AF-A0A0C9VPI9-F1
#
_entry.id   AF-A0A0C9VPI9-F1
#
_cell.length_a   1.000
_cell.length_b   1.000
_cell.length_c   1.000
_cell.angle_alpha   90.00
_cell.angle_beta   90.00
_cell.angle_gamma   90.00
#
_symmetry.space_group_name_H-M   'P 1'
#
loop_
_entity.id
_entity.type
_entity.pdbx_description
1 polymer ?
#
loop_
_entity_poly.entity_id
_entity_poly.type
_entity_poly.pdbx_seq_one_letter_code
_entity_poly.pdbx_strand_id
1 'polypeptide(L)'
;QEVIEECGHICIFLPKFHCELNFIEFFWGAVKKYLRENCDYTYKTLQENMPTALASVSLQTIRRWEHRMDCWVAAYDTGLDAKEAQQKVREFSSRKYTSH
;
A
#
# COMPACT_ATOMS: atom_id res chain seq x y z
N GLN A 1 -10.25 12.34 -18.07
CA GLN A 1 -11.23 12.00 -17.04
C GLN A 1 -12.45 11.36 -17.67
N GLU A 2 -12.93 11.89 -18.80
CA GLU A 2 -14.03 11.34 -19.63
C GLU A 2 -13.96 9.81 -19.84
N VAL A 3 -12.85 9.25 -20.33
CA VAL A 3 -12.77 7.79 -20.63
C VAL A 3 -12.96 6.88 -19.40
N ILE A 4 -12.51 7.31 -18.21
CA ILE A 4 -12.57 6.47 -16.99
C ILE A 4 -13.98 6.49 -16.40
N GLU A 5 -14.61 7.68 -16.40
CA GLU A 5 -15.96 7.88 -15.91
C GLU A 5 -17.01 7.29 -16.86
N GLU A 6 -16.78 7.35 -18.17
CA GLU A 6 -17.60 6.68 -19.19
C GLU A 6 -17.61 5.15 -19.02
N CYS A 7 -16.51 4.57 -18.52
CA CYS A 7 -16.42 3.15 -18.17
C CYS A 7 -17.05 2.82 -16.80
N GLY A 8 -17.57 3.81 -16.08
CA GLY A 8 -18.19 3.63 -14.75
C GLY A 8 -17.19 3.47 -13.61
N HIS A 9 -15.92 3.81 -13.80
CA HIS A 9 -14.90 3.73 -12.76
C HIS A 9 -14.84 5.02 -11.93
N ILE A 10 -14.58 4.88 -10.63
CA ILE A 10 -14.41 6.01 -9.71
C ILE A 10 -12.92 6.35 -9.63
N CYS A 11 -12.58 7.63 -9.85
CA CYS A 11 -11.21 8.13 -9.70
C CYS A 11 -10.99 8.65 -8.27
N ILE A 12 -10.03 8.06 -7.55
CA ILE A 12 -9.61 8.51 -6.23
C ILE A 12 -8.39 9.42 -6.40
N PHE A 13 -8.53 10.69 -6.01
CA PHE A 13 -7.43 11.65 -6.05
C PHE A 13 -6.67 11.65 -4.73
N LEU A 14 -5.42 11.20 -4.78
CA LEU A 14 -4.53 11.20 -3.61
C LEU A 14 -3.77 12.53 -3.53
N PRO A 15 -3.58 13.08 -2.32
CA PRO A 15 -2.85 14.33 -2.15
C PRO A 15 -1.35 14.12 -2.47
N LYS A 16 -0.73 15.15 -3.06
CA LYS A 16 0.68 15.10 -3.47
C LYS A 16 1.59 15.02 -2.25
N PHE A 17 2.68 14.25 -2.36
CA PHE A 17 3.71 14.06 -1.32
C PHE A 17 3.29 13.24 -0.09
N HIS A 18 2.18 12.53 -0.16
CA HIS A 18 1.68 11.64 0.89
C HIS A 18 1.73 10.18 0.44
N CYS A 19 2.93 9.59 0.39
CA CYS A 19 3.12 8.21 -0.06
C CYS A 19 2.43 7.18 0.84
N GLU A 20 2.24 7.51 2.11
CA GLU A 20 1.47 6.72 3.08
C GLU A 20 -0.01 6.55 2.69
N LEU A 21 -0.52 7.42 1.84
CA LEU A 21 -1.88 7.36 1.29
C LEU A 21 -1.97 6.57 -0.02
N ASN A 22 -0.87 5.99 -0.50
CA ASN A 22 -0.81 5.24 -1.74
C ASN A 22 -0.40 3.79 -1.50
N PHE A 23 -1.35 2.91 -1.18
CA PHE A 23 -1.03 1.54 -0.77
C PHE A 23 -0.36 0.68 -1.87
N ILE A 24 -0.44 1.09 -3.14
CA ILE A 24 0.27 0.42 -4.24
C ILE A 24 1.80 0.50 -4.07
N GLU A 25 2.30 1.49 -3.33
CA GLU A 25 3.73 1.60 -3.03
C GLU A 25 4.21 0.46 -2.13
N PHE A 26 3.38 0.03 -1.16
CA PHE A 26 3.68 -1.14 -0.34
C PHE A 26 3.68 -2.43 -1.17
N PHE A 27 2.74 -2.56 -2.11
CA PHE A 27 2.69 -3.68 -3.04
C PHE A 27 3.97 -3.76 -3.87
N TRP A 28 4.36 -2.66 -4.52
CA TRP A 28 5.61 -2.62 -5.30
C TRP A 28 6.85 -2.81 -4.44
N GLY A 29 6.85 -2.33 -3.19
CA GLY A 29 7.92 -2.59 -2.23
C GLY A 29 8.09 -4.10 -1.95
N ALA A 30 6.99 -4.82 -1.73
CA ALA A 30 7.01 -6.26 -1.52
C ALA A 30 7.45 -7.03 -2.78
N VAL A 31 6.93 -6.65 -3.95
CA VAL A 31 7.33 -7.25 -5.25
C VAL A 31 8.83 -7.04 -5.50
N LYS A 32 9.35 -5.81 -5.30
CA LYS A 32 10.76 -5.51 -5.46
C LYS A 32 11.64 -6.30 -4.49
N LYS A 33 11.17 -6.50 -3.24
CA LYS A 33 11.87 -7.33 -2.27
C LYS A 33 11.97 -8.78 -2.76
N TYR A 34 10.86 -9.37 -3.19
CA TYR A 34 10.84 -10.73 -3.75
C TYR A 34 11.80 -10.85 -4.94
N LEU A 35 11.72 -9.91 -5.89
CA LEU A 35 12.59 -9.91 -7.08
C LEU A 35 14.06 -9.83 -6.68
N ARG A 36 14.40 -8.98 -5.71
CA ARG A 36 15.78 -8.84 -5.21
C ARG A 36 16.30 -10.12 -4.54
N GLU A 37 15.46 -10.83 -3.80
CA GLU A 37 15.81 -12.08 -3.14
C GLU A 37 15.97 -13.25 -4.13
N ASN A 38 15.32 -13.17 -5.30
CA ASN A 38 15.35 -14.19 -6.35
C ASN A 38 16.06 -13.68 -7.63
N CYS A 39 16.99 -12.73 -7.49
CA CYS A 39 17.66 -12.09 -8.62
C CYS A 39 19.00 -12.76 -8.96
N ASP A 40 19.27 -12.98 -10.24
CA ASP A 40 20.59 -13.30 -10.78
C ASP A 40 21.23 -12.12 -11.54
N TYR A 41 20.63 -10.93 -11.42
CA TYR A 41 20.99 -9.68 -12.09
C TYR A 41 20.89 -9.69 -13.62
N THR A 42 20.15 -10.64 -14.19
CA THR A 42 19.83 -10.65 -15.62
C THR A 42 18.41 -10.14 -15.88
N TYR A 43 18.22 -9.48 -17.03
CA TYR A 43 16.90 -9.01 -17.43
C TYR A 43 15.92 -10.16 -17.70
N LYS A 44 16.43 -11.27 -18.25
CA LYS A 44 15.62 -12.45 -18.57
C LYS A 44 14.98 -13.04 -17.31
N THR A 45 15.78 -13.31 -16.28
CA THR A 45 15.29 -13.86 -15.02
C THR A 45 14.37 -12.88 -14.29
N LEU A 46 14.62 -11.56 -14.41
CA LEU A 46 13.66 -10.55 -13.92
C LEU A 46 12.29 -10.67 -14.59
N GLN A 47 12.24 -10.86 -15.92
CA GLN A 47 10.98 -11.06 -16.64
C GLN A 47 10.29 -12.36 -16.23
N GLU A 48 11.06 -13.45 -16.10
CA GLU A 48 10.55 -14.78 -15.70
C GLU A 48 10.00 -14.77 -14.27
N ASN A 49 10.63 -14.05 -13.35
CA ASN A 49 10.22 -13.97 -11.95
C ASN A 49 9.10 -12.95 -11.69
N MET A 50 8.81 -12.05 -12.62
CA MET A 50 7.80 -11.00 -12.45
C MET A 50 6.40 -11.55 -12.09
N PRO A 51 5.85 -12.56 -12.79
CA PRO A 51 4.52 -13.11 -12.45
C PRO A 51 4.50 -13.71 -11.05
N THR A 52 5.55 -14.44 -10.67
CA THR A 52 5.66 -15.06 -9.34
C THR A 52 5.80 -14.00 -8.25
N ALA A 53 6.56 -12.93 -8.51
CA ALA A 53 6.70 -11.81 -7.59
C ALA A 53 5.37 -11.09 -7.35
N LEU A 54 4.58 -10.86 -8.40
CA LEU A 54 3.24 -10.27 -8.30
C LEU A 54 2.28 -11.19 -7.52
N ALA A 55 2.34 -12.50 -7.77
CA ALA A 55 1.53 -13.50 -7.07
C ALA A 55 1.97 -13.74 -5.61
N SER A 56 3.18 -13.35 -5.23
CA SER A 56 3.71 -13.51 -3.87
C SER A 56 2.97 -12.66 -2.84
N VAL A 57 2.30 -11.59 -3.26
CA VAL A 57 1.57 -10.69 -2.39
C VAL A 57 0.12 -11.16 -2.26
N SER A 58 -0.25 -11.63 -1.06
CA SER A 58 -1.61 -12.11 -0.81
C SER A 58 -2.63 -10.97 -0.76
N LEU A 59 -3.87 -11.25 -1.18
CA LEU A 59 -4.99 -10.31 -1.08
C LEU A 59 -5.23 -9.83 0.35
N GLN A 60 -5.01 -10.70 1.35
CA GLN A 60 -5.12 -10.32 2.76
C GLN A 60 -4.11 -9.23 3.14
N THR A 61 -2.89 -9.28 2.59
CA THR A 61 -1.87 -8.27 2.84
C THR A 61 -2.25 -6.95 2.19
N ILE A 62 -2.77 -6.98 0.97
CA ILE A 62 -3.28 -5.79 0.26
C ILE A 62 -4.38 -5.10 1.07
N ARG A 63 -5.38 -5.86 1.55
CA ARG A 63 -6.46 -5.34 2.40
C ARG A 63 -5.95 -4.72 3.71
N ARG A 64 -4.90 -5.26 4.31
CA ARG A 64 -4.28 -4.67 5.51
C ARG A 64 -3.62 -3.32 5.21
N TRP A 65 -3.03 -3.15 4.02
CA TRP A 65 -2.45 -1.87 3.61
C TRP A 65 -3.50 -0.84 3.26
N GLU A 66 -4.59 -1.24 2.59
CA GLU A 66 -5.77 -0.41 2.37
C GLU A 66 -6.34 0.09 3.72
N HIS A 67 -6.58 -0.81 4.67
CA HIS A 67 -7.10 -0.39 5.98
C HIS A 67 -6.14 0.53 6.74
N ARG A 68 -4.83 0.35 6.56
CA ARG A 68 -3.82 1.25 7.12
C ARG A 68 -3.90 2.64 6.47
N MET A 69 -4.14 2.72 5.17
CA MET A 69 -4.36 3.98 4.45
C MET A 69 -5.59 4.70 5.02
N ASP A 70 -6.70 3.99 5.26
CA ASP A 70 -7.90 4.60 5.87
C ASP A 70 -7.61 5.20 7.25
N CYS A 71 -6.76 4.54 8.05
CA CYS A 71 -6.33 5.08 9.34
C CYS A 71 -5.51 6.37 9.19
N TRP A 72 -4.69 6.48 8.15
CA TRP A 72 -3.96 7.71 7.82
C TRP A 72 -4.91 8.81 7.37
N VAL A 73 -5.87 8.52 6.48
CA VAL A 73 -6.91 9.46 6.05
C VAL A 73 -7.66 10.01 7.27
N ALA A 74 -8.13 9.12 8.15
CA ALA A 74 -8.82 9.53 9.36
C ALA A 74 -7.95 10.35 10.33
N ALA A 75 -6.62 10.15 10.34
CA ALA A 75 -5.71 10.97 11.12
C ALA A 75 -5.56 12.37 10.53
N TYR A 76 -5.45 12.47 9.20
CA TYR A 76 -5.38 13.76 8.50
C TYR A 76 -6.69 14.55 8.57
N ASP A 77 -7.85 13.89 8.53
CA ASP A 77 -9.16 14.53 8.71
C ASP A 77 -9.29 15.22 10.07
N THR A 78 -8.55 14.76 11.08
CA THR A 78 -8.48 15.43 12.39
C THR A 78 -7.56 16.64 12.43
N GLY A 79 -6.95 17.03 11.29
CA GLY A 79 -6.06 18.19 11.17
C GLY A 79 -4.67 17.98 11.76
N LEU A 80 -4.26 16.72 12.01
CA LEU A 80 -2.97 16.38 12.58
C LEU A 80 -1.84 16.56 11.57
N ASP A 81 -0.68 17.03 12.05
CA ASP A 81 0.54 17.06 11.24
C ASP A 81 1.06 15.64 10.98
N ALA A 82 1.89 15.46 9.95
CA ALA A 82 2.36 14.14 9.51
C ALA A 82 3.03 13.31 10.62
N LYS A 83 3.75 13.96 11.56
CA LYS A 83 4.37 13.28 12.71
C LYS A 83 3.34 12.76 13.70
N GLU A 84 2.31 13.55 14.00
CA GLU A 84 1.26 13.20 14.94
C GLU A 84 0.32 12.14 14.35
N ALA A 85 -0.01 12.27 13.06
CA ALA A 85 -0.72 11.26 12.30
C ALA A 85 0.03 9.93 12.31
N GLN A 86 1.35 9.94 12.11
CA GLN A 86 2.17 8.73 12.19
C GLN A 86 2.10 8.07 13.57
N GLN A 87 2.14 8.85 14.64
CA GLN A 87 2.04 8.34 16.00
C GLN A 87 0.68 7.68 16.25
N LYS A 88 -0.42 8.34 15.86
CA LYS A 88 -1.79 7.82 15.99
C LYS A 88 -2.00 6.52 15.19
N VAL A 89 -1.49 6.46 13.96
CA VAL A 89 -1.55 5.23 13.14
C VAL A 89 -0.70 4.11 13.75
N ARG A 90 0.47 4.43 14.32
CA ARG A 90 1.29 3.44 15.03
C ARG A 90 0.56 2.88 16.25
N GLU A 91 -0.09 3.73 17.05
CA GLU A 91 -0.91 3.31 18.18
C GLU A 91 -2.05 2.37 17.75
N PHE A 92 -2.72 2.68 16.64
CA PHE A 92 -3.74 1.77 16.10
C PHE A 92 -3.16 0.41 15.70
N SER A 93 -1.99 0.40 15.05
CA SER A 93 -1.33 -0.84 14.64
C SER A 93 -0.74 -1.67 15.80
N SER A 94 -0.41 -1.03 16.92
CA SER A 94 0.19 -1.68 18.10
C SER A 94 -0.83 -2.10 19.16
N ARG A 95 -2.11 -1.69 19.01
CA ARG A 95 -3.21 -2.13 19.87
C ARG A 95 -3.39 -3.64 19.76
N LYS A 96 -3.00 -4.34 20.83
CA LYS A 96 -3.36 -5.74 21.05
C LYS A 96 -4.75 -5.78 21.68
N TYR A 97 -5.73 -6.23 20.91
CA TYR A 97 -7.01 -6.62 21.47
C TYR A 97 -6.82 -7.95 22.21
N THR A 98 -7.07 -7.96 23.52
CA THR A 98 -7.26 -9.21 24.26
C THR A 98 -8.54 -9.85 23.75
N SER A 99 -8.43 -10.95 23.02
CA SER A 99 -9.59 -11.75 22.65
C SER A 99 -10.29 -12.26 23.92
N HIS A 100 -11.62 -12.21 23.91
CA HIS A 100 -12.46 -12.89 24.90
C HIS A 100 -12.37 -14.40 24.77
#